data_AF-B7FQR1-F1
#
_entry.id   AF-B7FQR1-F1
#
_cell.length_a   1.000
_cell.length_b   1.000
_cell.length_c   1.000
_cell.angle_alpha   90.00
_cell.angle_beta   90.00
_cell.angle_gamma   90.00
#
_symmetry.space_group_name_H-M   'P 1'
#
loop_
_entity.id
_entity.type
_entity.pdbx_description
1 polymer ?
#
loop_
_entity_poly.entity_id
_entity_poly.type
_entity_poly.pdbx_seq_one_letter_code
_entity_poly.pdbx_strand_id
1 'polypeptide(L)'
;MNALLCRQVASLRRLPPSISRGFIVQATSPNLMPMKAGTPIPGLDIYKDKDPPVALERSEYPEWVNDLSKPLVSLAMLRRMSVEDATDREMRRYLKLVRKGEIKKKNEEAGAK
;
A
#
# COMPACT_ATOMS: atom_id res chain seq x y z
N MET A 1 -49.64 -46.17 26.64
CA MET A 1 -48.87 -46.62 25.46
C MET A 1 -48.71 -45.46 24.50
N ASN A 2 -47.57 -45.44 23.80
CA ASN A 2 -47.20 -44.61 22.64
C ASN A 2 -46.40 -43.34 22.93
N ALA A 3 -45.10 -43.56 23.11
CA ALA A 3 -44.04 -42.64 22.75
C ALA A 3 -43.95 -42.53 21.21
N LEU A 4 -43.85 -41.31 20.68
CA LEU A 4 -43.30 -41.05 19.35
C LEU A 4 -42.41 -39.80 19.41
N LEU A 5 -41.11 -40.05 19.28
CA LEU A 5 -40.08 -39.10 18.94
C LEU A 5 -40.29 -38.57 17.52
N CYS A 6 -40.02 -37.28 17.26
CA CYS A 6 -39.32 -36.89 16.03
C CYS A 6 -38.63 -35.51 16.12
N ARG A 7 -37.31 -35.57 16.32
CA ARG A 7 -36.21 -34.66 15.94
C ARG A 7 -36.57 -33.27 15.39
N GLN A 8 -36.31 -32.23 16.18
CA GLN A 8 -36.08 -30.87 15.68
C GLN A 8 -34.66 -30.80 15.09
N VAL A 9 -34.53 -30.67 13.77
CA VAL A 9 -33.25 -30.44 13.11
C VAL A 9 -32.94 -28.94 13.21
N ALA A 10 -32.06 -28.56 14.13
CA ALA A 10 -31.53 -27.20 14.18
C ALA A 10 -30.69 -26.95 12.92
N SER A 11 -31.29 -26.26 11.94
CA SER A 11 -30.60 -25.74 10.76
C SER A 11 -29.63 -24.64 11.21
N LEU A 12 -28.41 -25.04 11.59
CA LEU A 12 -27.27 -24.13 11.71
C LEU A 12 -26.92 -23.65 10.30
N ARG A 13 -27.58 -22.59 9.83
CA ARG A 13 -27.07 -21.78 8.72
C ARG A 13 -25.80 -21.10 9.21
N ARG A 14 -24.66 -21.77 9.04
CA ARG A 14 -23.35 -21.13 9.14
C ARG A 14 -23.32 -20.07 8.05
N LEU A 15 -23.41 -18.80 8.44
CA LEU A 15 -23.02 -17.71 7.56
C LEU A 15 -21.55 -17.94 7.19
N PRO A 16 -21.16 -17.79 5.91
CA PRO A 16 -19.75 -17.81 5.58
C PRO A 16 -19.08 -16.64 6.32
N PRO A 17 -17.88 -16.84 6.89
CA PRO A 17 -17.13 -15.71 7.42
C PRO A 17 -16.92 -14.74 6.25
N SER A 18 -17.40 -13.51 6.39
CA SER A 18 -17.02 -12.42 5.49
C SER A 18 -15.51 -12.30 5.62
N ILE A 19 -14.77 -12.83 4.66
CA ILE A 19 -13.34 -12.61 4.55
C ILE A 19 -13.19 -11.18 4.05
N SER A 20 -13.39 -10.21 4.96
CA SER A 20 -12.79 -8.90 4.84
C SER A 20 -11.29 -9.13 4.96
N ARG A 21 -10.65 -9.51 3.86
CA ARG A 21 -9.22 -9.30 3.65
C ARG A 21 -9.03 -7.79 3.55
N GLY A 22 -9.19 -7.11 4.69
CA GLY A 22 -8.54 -5.85 4.94
C GLY A 22 -7.07 -6.16 4.80
N PHE A 23 -6.52 -5.86 3.62
CA PHE A 23 -5.09 -5.77 3.46
C PHE A 23 -4.70 -4.61 4.37
N ILE A 24 -4.38 -4.92 5.62
CA ILE A 24 -3.82 -3.95 6.54
C ILE A 24 -2.45 -3.65 5.94
N VAL A 25 -2.39 -2.64 5.07
CA VAL A 25 -1.14 -1.95 4.79
C VAL A 25 -0.82 -1.26 6.11
N GLN A 26 -0.17 -1.98 7.02
CA GLN A 26 0.54 -1.33 8.09
C GLN A 26 1.57 -0.46 7.38
N ALA A 27 1.35 0.85 7.41
CA ALA A 27 2.43 1.77 7.12
C ALA A 27 3.52 1.39 8.13
N THR A 28 4.59 0.77 7.66
CA THR A 28 5.78 0.64 8.48
C THR A 28 6.14 2.07 8.83
N SER A 29 6.02 2.42 10.11
CA SER A 29 6.66 3.64 10.59
C SER A 29 8.11 3.43 10.21
N PRO A 30 8.69 4.23 9.28
CA PRO A 30 10.07 4.03 8.91
C PRO A 30 10.85 4.05 10.21
N ASN A 31 11.58 2.97 10.49
CA ASN A 31 12.40 2.92 11.68
C ASN A 31 13.29 4.15 11.61
N LEU A 32 13.11 5.11 12.53
CA LEU A 32 13.70 6.45 12.49
C LEU A 32 15.23 6.44 12.67
N MET A 33 15.85 5.27 12.56
CA MET A 33 17.28 5.06 12.62
C MET A 33 17.82 5.09 11.19
N PRO A 34 18.28 6.26 10.68
CA PRO A 34 19.00 6.29 9.43
C PRO A 34 20.21 5.35 9.52
N MET A 35 20.45 4.58 8.45
CA MET A 35 21.66 3.77 8.35
C MET A 35 22.88 4.69 8.45
N LYS A 36 23.88 4.29 9.23
CA LYS A 36 25.14 5.02 9.32
C LYS A 36 25.93 4.88 8.02
N ALA A 37 26.58 5.94 7.57
CA ALA A 37 27.55 5.88 6.48
C ALA A 37 28.64 4.83 6.80
N GLY A 38 29.09 4.09 5.79
CA GLY A 38 30.02 2.98 5.94
C GLY A 38 29.38 1.63 6.25
N THR A 39 28.06 1.54 6.41
CA THR A 39 27.37 0.25 6.67
C THR A 39 27.13 -0.52 5.37
N PRO A 40 27.58 -1.77 5.20
CA PRO A 40 27.24 -2.60 4.05
C PRO A 40 25.74 -2.91 4.07
N ILE A 41 25.07 -2.78 2.92
CA ILE A 41 23.62 -3.00 2.83
C ILE A 41 23.37 -4.51 2.65
N PRO A 42 22.77 -5.20 3.64
CA PRO A 42 22.55 -6.64 3.55
C PRO A 42 21.55 -6.97 2.44
N GLY A 43 21.81 -8.05 1.69
CA GLY A 43 20.92 -8.54 0.64
C GLY A 43 21.07 -7.84 -0.73
N LEU A 44 22.06 -6.97 -0.89
CA LEU A 44 22.46 -6.39 -2.19
C LEU A 44 23.69 -7.07 -2.80
N ASP A 45 24.17 -8.16 -2.20
CA ASP A 45 25.24 -9.06 -2.64
C ASP A 45 24.75 -10.10 -3.66
N ILE A 46 24.16 -9.64 -4.76
CA ILE A 46 23.60 -10.54 -5.79
C ILE A 46 24.71 -11.28 -6.56
N TYR A 47 25.89 -10.68 -6.66
CA TYR A 47 27.04 -11.22 -7.39
C TYR A 47 28.02 -11.87 -6.41
N LYS A 48 28.44 -13.11 -6.70
CA LYS A 48 29.36 -13.88 -5.84
C LYS A 48 30.75 -13.26 -5.71
N ASP A 49 31.19 -12.55 -6.76
CA ASP A 49 32.53 -11.99 -6.85
C ASP A 49 32.60 -10.50 -6.45
N LYS A 50 31.48 -9.92 -5.99
CA LYS A 50 31.42 -8.51 -5.61
C LYS A 50 30.87 -8.35 -4.21
N ASP A 51 31.57 -7.55 -3.43
CA ASP A 51 31.12 -7.15 -2.10
C ASP A 51 29.81 -6.35 -2.17
N PRO A 52 28.98 -6.41 -1.12
CA PRO A 52 27.76 -5.62 -1.05
C PRO A 52 28.07 -4.12 -1.11
N PRO A 53 27.23 -3.31 -1.78
CA PRO A 53 27.39 -1.88 -1.78
C PRO A 53 27.28 -1.32 -0.35
N VAL A 54 28.15 -0.36 -0.05
CA VAL A 54 28.20 0.33 1.23
C VAL A 54 27.38 1.61 1.17
N ALA A 55 26.63 1.90 2.23
CA ALA A 55 25.90 3.16 2.36
C ALA A 55 26.88 4.33 2.50
N LEU A 56 26.77 5.33 1.62
CA LEU A 56 27.59 6.54 1.64
C LEU A 56 26.95 7.62 2.52
N GLU A 57 27.65 8.74 2.71
CA GLU A 57 27.05 9.91 3.37
C GLU A 57 25.90 10.48 2.54
N ARG A 58 24.89 11.06 3.22
CA ARG A 58 23.70 11.63 2.56
C ARG A 58 24.06 12.66 1.48
N SER A 59 25.10 13.45 1.72
CA SER A 59 25.58 14.52 0.84
C SER A 59 26.15 14.03 -0.48
N GLU A 60 26.57 12.75 -0.56
CA GLU A 60 27.09 12.16 -1.78
C GLU A 60 25.99 11.70 -2.75
N TYR A 61 24.77 11.48 -2.23
CA TYR A 61 23.65 11.06 -3.04
C TYR A 61 23.04 12.24 -3.82
N PRO A 62 22.54 12.01 -5.03
CA PRO A 62 21.85 13.04 -5.80
C PRO A 62 20.64 13.62 -5.05
N GLU A 63 20.37 14.91 -5.29
CA GLU A 63 19.29 15.65 -4.63
C GLU A 63 17.90 15.02 -4.76
N TRP A 64 17.60 14.39 -5.90
CA TRP A 64 16.30 13.74 -6.11
C TRP A 64 16.02 12.62 -5.10
N VAL A 65 17.04 12.04 -4.48
CA VAL A 65 16.90 11.04 -3.40
C VAL A 65 16.31 11.69 -2.14
N ASN A 66 16.64 12.96 -1.86
CA ASN A 66 16.07 13.75 -0.77
C ASN A 66 14.56 13.90 -0.93
N ASP A 67 14.09 14.08 -2.17
CA ASP A 67 12.68 14.26 -2.48
C ASP A 67 11.83 12.98 -2.30
N LEU A 68 12.45 11.79 -2.34
CA LEU A 68 11.73 10.53 -2.12
C LEU A 68 11.20 10.38 -0.69
N SER A 69 11.83 11.04 0.28
CA SER A 69 11.41 11.00 1.68
C SER A 69 10.19 11.87 1.97
N LYS A 70 9.93 12.88 1.12
CA LYS A 70 8.83 13.82 1.31
C LYS A 70 7.50 13.15 0.93
N PRO A 71 6.45 13.30 1.76
CA PRO A 71 5.14 12.73 1.43
C PRO A 71 4.60 13.38 0.16
N LEU A 72 4.10 12.57 -0.77
CA LEU A 72 3.57 13.09 -2.02
C LEU A 72 2.20 13.78 -1.78
N VAL A 73 1.92 14.85 -2.55
CA VAL A 73 0.73 15.70 -2.47
C VAL A 73 -0.60 14.90 -2.40
N SER A 74 -1.56 15.30 -1.58
CA SER A 74 -2.83 14.57 -1.46
C SER A 74 -3.73 14.77 -2.71
N LEU A 75 -4.67 13.84 -2.95
CA LEU A 75 -5.64 13.96 -4.06
C LEU A 75 -6.47 15.24 -3.95
N ALA A 76 -6.88 15.61 -2.72
CA ALA A 76 -7.63 16.83 -2.46
C ALA A 76 -6.86 18.09 -2.84
N MET A 77 -5.54 18.11 -2.60
CA MET A 77 -4.68 19.21 -3.00
C MET A 77 -4.48 19.23 -4.53
N LEU A 78 -4.25 18.07 -5.15
CA LEU A 78 -4.14 17.96 -6.63
C LEU A 78 -5.39 18.43 -7.37
N ARG A 79 -6.59 18.24 -6.80
CA ARG A 79 -7.85 18.76 -7.38
C ARG A 79 -7.96 20.27 -7.37
N ARG A 80 -7.25 20.94 -6.46
CA ARG A 80 -7.29 22.40 -6.30
C ARG A 80 -6.21 23.10 -7.11
N MET A 81 -5.17 22.37 -7.53
CA MET A 81 -4.09 22.90 -8.35
C MET A 81 -4.57 23.11 -9.79
N SER A 82 -4.12 24.21 -10.41
CA SER A 82 -4.30 24.44 -11.85
C SER A 82 -3.37 23.52 -12.66
N VAL A 83 -3.56 23.47 -13.98
CA VAL A 83 -2.73 22.64 -14.86
C VAL A 83 -1.31 23.22 -14.96
N GLU A 84 -1.20 24.53 -14.88
CA GLU A 84 0.01 25.32 -15.02
C GLU A 84 0.90 25.23 -13.78
N ASP A 85 0.29 25.16 -12.59
CA ASP A 85 1.02 25.05 -11.31
C ASP A 85 1.50 23.63 -11.01
N ALA A 86 0.98 22.63 -11.72
CA ALA A 86 1.26 21.22 -11.47
C ALA A 86 2.44 20.71 -12.29
N THR A 87 3.33 19.94 -11.66
CA THR A 87 4.38 19.22 -12.39
C THR A 87 3.75 18.06 -13.20
N ASP A 88 4.34 17.67 -14.34
CA ASP A 88 3.86 16.49 -15.12
C ASP A 88 3.72 15.23 -14.25
N ARG A 89 4.65 15.01 -13.31
CA ARG A 89 4.59 13.91 -12.33
C ARG A 89 3.31 13.95 -11.48
N GLU A 90 2.86 15.13 -11.11
CA GLU A 90 1.68 15.36 -10.28
C GLU A 90 0.40 15.21 -11.08
N MET A 91 0.35 15.75 -12.30
CA MET A 91 -0.76 15.55 -13.23
C MET A 91 -0.97 14.08 -13.54
N ARG A 92 0.10 13.35 -13.85
CA ARG A 92 0.05 11.89 -14.08
C ARG A 92 -0.47 11.15 -12.85
N ARG A 93 -0.05 11.57 -11.65
CA ARG A 93 -0.53 10.98 -10.40
C ARG A 93 -2.00 11.29 -10.14
N TYR A 94 -2.46 12.51 -10.42
CA TYR A 94 -3.87 12.88 -10.35
C TYR A 94 -4.74 11.96 -11.21
N LEU A 95 -4.40 11.80 -12.49
CA LEU A 95 -5.13 10.92 -13.42
C LEU A 95 -5.18 9.47 -12.91
N LYS A 96 -4.04 8.94 -12.43
CA LYS A 96 -3.98 7.59 -11.84
C LYS A 96 -4.88 7.44 -10.62
N LEU A 97 -4.89 8.42 -9.73
CA LEU A 97 -5.69 8.38 -8.50
C LEU A 97 -7.19 8.48 -8.78
N VAL A 98 -7.60 9.34 -9.71
CA VAL A 98 -9.00 9.44 -10.15
C VAL A 98 -9.47 8.10 -10.72
N ARG A 99 -8.70 7.53 -11.66
CA ARG A 99 -9.01 6.24 -12.29
C ARG A 99 -9.11 5.10 -11.25
N LYS A 100 -8.20 5.07 -10.28
CA LYS A 100 -8.22 4.09 -9.19
C LYS A 100 -9.49 4.23 -8.33
N GLY A 101 -9.95 5.45 -8.07
CA GLY A 101 -11.19 5.72 -7.35
C GLY A 101 -12.42 5.19 -8.09
N GLU A 102 -12.50 5.40 -9.41
CA GLU A 102 -13.58 4.88 -10.25
C GLU A 102 -13.61 3.35 -10.25
N ILE A 103 -12.46 2.70 -10.41
CA ILE A 103 -12.35 1.24 -10.38
C ILE A 103 -12.80 0.70 -9.01
N LYS A 104 -12.37 1.35 -7.93
CA LYS A 104 -12.77 0.97 -6.57
C LYS A 104 -14.29 1.03 -6.42
N LYS A 105 -14.92 2.13 -6.85
CA LYS A 105 -16.38 2.30 -6.82
C LYS A 105 -17.10 1.21 -7.62
N LYS A 106 -16.64 0.90 -8.84
CA LYS A 106 -17.21 -0.18 -9.67
C LYS A 106 -17.09 -1.55 -9.02
N ASN A 107 -15.97 -1.83 -8.36
CA ASN A 107 -15.77 -3.09 -7.65
C ASN A 107 -16.68 -3.20 -6.42
N GLU A 108 -16.90 -2.09 -5.70
CA GLU A 108 -17.85 -2.02 -4.59
C GLU A 108 -19.29 -2.26 -5.07
N GLU A 109 -19.70 -1.65 -6.17
CA GLU A 109 -21.02 -1.85 -6.80
C GLU A 109 -21.21 -3.29 -7.30
N ALA A 110 -20.20 -3.87 -7.94
CA ALA A 110 -20.26 -5.23 -8.47
C ALA A 110 -20.25 -6.31 -7.37
N GLY A 111 -19.56 -6.08 -6.25
CA GLY A 111 -19.52 -7.01 -5.11
C GLY A 111 -20.72 -6.91 -4.17
N ALA A 112 -21.51 -5.83 -4.25
CA ALA A 112 -22.74 -5.67 -3.48
C ALA A 112 -23.98 -6.32 -4.14
N LYS A 113 -23.86 -6.77 -5.40
CA LYS A 113 -24.90 -7.42 -6.18
C LYS A 113 -24.74 -8.93 -6.16
#